data_AF-A0A382W5B6-F1
#
_entry.id   AF-A0A382W5B6-F1
#
_cell.length_a   1.000
_cell.length_b   1.000
_cell.length_c   1.000
_cell.angle_alpha   90.00
_cell.angle_beta   90.00
_cell.angle_gamma   90.00
#
_symmetry.space_group_name_H-M   'P 1'
#
loop_
_entity.id
_entity.type
_entity.pdbx_description
1 polymer ?
#
loop_
_entity_poly.entity_id
_entity_poly.type
_entity_poly.pdbx_seq_one_letter_code
_entity_poly.pdbx_strand_id
1 'polypeptide(L)'
;MVVIGIAMLQGARHAHIDAIQSAAAELAVEIEIVELRTAEDLGNQTIDALMLPGGESTVMRLRGNDTTSRLLPSLYEWMRENEARPVLATCAGAILLADPQDGGEPLVDAEIDRNAYGGQADSFESALDCGFPGVFIRAPRFGEVQDAVECTLSGEVVGVRRGN
;
A
#
# COMPACT_ATOMS: atom_id res chain seq x y z
N MET A 1 22.73 -1.70 -2.48
CA MET A 1 21.79 -0.70 -1.96
C MET A 1 20.46 -0.85 -2.70
N VAL A 2 19.35 -1.01 -1.97
CA VAL A 2 17.99 -1.12 -2.52
C VAL A 2 17.29 0.22 -2.37
N VAL A 3 16.73 0.76 -3.47
CA VAL A 3 16.01 2.04 -3.45
C VAL A 3 14.51 1.79 -3.25
N ILE A 4 13.93 2.34 -2.21
CA ILE A 4 12.51 2.17 -1.89
C ILE A 4 11.80 3.51 -2.03
N GLY A 5 10.88 3.61 -2.98
CA GLY A 5 9.99 4.75 -3.10
C GLY A 5 8.86 4.67 -2.07
N ILE A 6 8.55 5.77 -1.38
CA ILE A 6 7.38 5.86 -0.50
C ILE A 6 6.43 6.95 -0.98
N ALA A 7 5.18 6.59 -1.24
CA ALA A 7 4.18 7.54 -1.72
C ALA A 7 3.71 8.48 -0.59
N MET A 8 3.91 9.79 -0.77
CA MET A 8 3.65 10.83 0.22
C MET A 8 2.29 11.52 0.03
N LEU A 9 1.26 10.75 -0.33
CA LEU A 9 -0.08 11.25 -0.65
C LEU A 9 -0.82 11.78 0.60
N GLN A 10 -0.85 10.98 1.66
CA GLN A 10 -1.42 11.29 2.98
C GLN A 10 -1.08 10.14 3.95
N GLY A 11 -1.24 10.36 5.26
CA GLY A 11 -1.30 9.25 6.23
C GLY A 11 0.04 8.88 6.89
N ALA A 12 0.13 7.63 7.36
CA ALA A 12 1.12 7.13 8.32
C ALA A 12 2.52 6.83 7.72
N ARG A 13 3.04 7.75 6.92
CA ARG A 13 4.32 7.60 6.20
C ARG A 13 5.56 7.43 7.10
N HIS A 14 5.66 8.18 8.20
CA HIS A 14 6.85 8.09 9.08
C HIS A 14 6.96 6.73 9.76
N ALA A 15 5.85 6.16 10.21
CA ALA A 15 5.83 4.81 10.79
C ALA A 15 6.30 3.75 9.77
N HIS A 16 5.95 3.92 8.49
CA HIS A 16 6.44 3.05 7.43
C HIS A 16 7.94 3.26 7.16
N ILE A 17 8.43 4.50 7.16
CA ILE A 17 9.88 4.79 7.04
C ILE A 17 10.65 4.12 8.18
N ASP A 18 10.21 4.29 9.42
CA ASP A 18 10.86 3.70 10.60
C ASP A 18 10.85 2.16 10.53
N ALA A 19 9.72 1.56 10.13
CA ALA A 19 9.60 0.11 9.98
C ALA A 19 10.52 -0.45 8.88
N ILE A 20 10.60 0.23 7.73
CA ILE A 20 11.48 -0.14 6.62
C ILE A 20 12.96 -0.04 7.05
N GLN A 21 13.33 1.03 7.76
CA GLN A 21 14.68 1.19 8.28
C GLN A 21 15.04 0.12 9.32
N SER A 22 14.12 -0.22 10.22
CA SER A 22 14.33 -1.30 11.21
C SER A 22 14.52 -2.65 10.52
N ALA A 23 13.66 -2.99 9.57
CA ALA A 23 13.76 -4.24 8.81
C ALA A 23 15.07 -4.33 8.03
N ALA A 24 15.48 -3.23 7.38
CA ALA A 24 16.76 -3.18 6.66
C ALA A 24 17.96 -3.37 7.58
N ALA A 25 17.94 -2.77 8.79
CA ALA A 25 18.98 -2.95 9.78
C ALA A 25 19.05 -4.40 10.29
N GLU A 26 17.90 -5.02 10.59
CA GLU A 26 17.81 -6.42 11.02
C GLU A 26 18.30 -7.40 9.95
N LEU A 27 18.00 -7.12 8.68
CA LEU A 27 18.41 -7.95 7.55
C LEU A 27 19.83 -7.63 7.04
N ALA A 28 20.50 -6.63 7.61
CA ALA A 28 21.78 -6.10 7.14
C ALA A 28 21.77 -5.73 5.64
N VAL A 29 20.67 -5.12 5.18
CA VAL A 29 20.50 -4.63 3.80
C VAL A 29 20.67 -3.13 3.77
N GLU A 30 21.56 -2.63 2.91
CA GLU A 30 21.65 -1.19 2.65
C GLU A 30 20.47 -0.72 1.82
N ILE A 31 19.76 0.30 2.31
CA ILE A 31 18.59 0.89 1.64
C ILE A 31 18.74 2.40 1.47
N GLU A 32 18.05 2.93 0.47
CA GLU A 32 17.77 4.34 0.29
C GLU A 32 16.25 4.53 0.25
N ILE A 33 15.71 5.50 1.00
CA ILE A 33 14.28 5.82 0.97
C ILE A 33 14.09 7.12 0.19
N VAL A 34 13.27 7.06 -0.86
CA VAL A 34 12.92 8.21 -1.69
C VAL A 34 11.46 8.60 -1.42
N GLU A 35 11.25 9.82 -0.92
CA GLU A 35 9.92 10.36 -0.70
C GLU A 35 9.30 10.84 -2.01
N LEU A 36 8.24 10.17 -2.47
CA LEU A 36 7.54 10.50 -3.71
C LEU A 36 6.37 11.44 -3.43
N ARG A 37 6.46 12.71 -3.82
CA ARG A 37 5.40 13.72 -3.61
C ARG A 37 4.70 14.11 -4.91
N THR A 38 5.38 13.91 -6.03
CA THR A 38 4.95 14.25 -7.38
C THR A 38 5.36 13.16 -8.36
N ALA A 39 4.78 13.18 -9.56
CA ALA A 39 5.19 12.32 -10.66
C ALA A 39 6.67 12.50 -11.05
N GLU A 40 7.24 13.69 -10.86
CA GLU A 40 8.65 13.96 -11.17
C GLU A 40 9.59 13.20 -10.21
N ASP A 41 9.24 13.13 -8.92
CA ASP A 41 10.03 12.38 -7.93
C ASP A 41 10.20 10.91 -8.31
N LEU A 42 9.15 10.31 -8.90
CA LEU A 42 9.16 8.93 -9.38
C LEU A 42 10.10 8.73 -10.59
N GLY A 43 10.27 9.76 -11.41
CA GLY A 43 11.14 9.74 -12.59
C GLY A 43 12.60 10.15 -12.33
N ASN A 44 12.90 10.74 -11.17
CA ASN A 44 14.23 11.28 -10.86
C ASN A 44 15.30 10.21 -10.72
N GLN A 45 14.94 9.00 -10.26
CA GLN A 45 15.83 7.86 -10.19
C GLN A 45 15.06 6.55 -10.26
N THR A 46 15.76 5.46 -10.56
CA THR A 46 15.18 4.13 -10.52
C THR A 46 14.89 3.73 -9.08
N ILE A 47 13.65 3.31 -8.80
CA ILE A 47 13.26 2.67 -7.55
C ILE A 47 13.15 1.16 -7.74
N ASP A 48 13.53 0.41 -6.71
CA ASP A 48 13.52 -1.06 -6.71
C ASP A 48 12.25 -1.66 -6.12
N ALA A 49 11.61 -0.94 -5.20
CA ALA A 49 10.35 -1.30 -4.58
C ALA A 49 9.53 -0.05 -4.25
N LEU A 50 8.22 -0.21 -4.08
CA LEU A 50 7.31 0.88 -3.74
C LEU A 50 6.51 0.55 -2.48
N MET A 51 6.40 1.52 -1.58
CA MET A 51 5.52 1.51 -0.43
C MET A 51 4.36 2.50 -0.62
N LEU A 52 3.12 2.01 -0.63
CA LEU A 52 1.91 2.81 -0.67
C LEU A 52 1.20 2.76 0.71
N PRO A 53 1.45 3.76 1.58
CA PRO A 53 1.00 3.69 2.97
C PRO A 53 -0.50 3.89 3.14
N GLY A 54 -0.99 3.54 4.33
CA GLY A 54 -2.36 3.81 4.76
C GLY A 54 -2.64 5.28 5.08
N GLY A 55 -3.92 5.64 5.09
CA GLY A 55 -4.40 7.01 5.23
C GLY A 55 -5.92 7.09 5.06
N GLU A 56 -6.40 8.17 4.46
CA GLU A 56 -7.79 8.33 4.03
C GLU A 56 -7.83 8.33 2.50
N SER A 57 -8.40 7.28 1.90
CA SER A 57 -8.31 7.03 0.46
C SER A 57 -8.96 8.13 -0.39
N THR A 58 -10.03 8.80 0.08
CA THR A 58 -10.61 9.93 -0.66
C THR A 58 -9.63 11.11 -0.74
N VAL A 59 -8.97 11.46 0.37
CA VAL A 59 -7.95 12.52 0.40
C VAL A 59 -6.72 12.12 -0.40
N MET A 60 -6.28 10.86 -0.32
CA MET A 60 -5.16 10.36 -1.13
C MET A 60 -5.45 10.47 -2.62
N ARG A 61 -6.66 10.09 -3.08
CA ARG A 61 -7.10 10.29 -4.48
C ARG A 61 -7.10 11.77 -4.86
N LEU A 62 -7.65 12.64 -4.01
CA LEU A 62 -7.70 14.08 -4.28
C LEU A 62 -6.29 14.68 -4.45
N ARG A 63 -5.36 14.32 -3.55
CA ARG A 63 -3.99 14.84 -3.57
C ARG A 63 -3.14 14.22 -4.68
N GLY A 64 -3.33 12.93 -4.97
CA GLY A 64 -2.56 12.20 -5.96
C GLY A 64 -2.99 12.46 -7.40
N ASN A 65 -4.26 12.79 -7.61
CA ASN A 65 -4.80 13.19 -8.92
C ASN A 65 -4.76 14.71 -9.14
N ASP A 66 -4.25 15.49 -8.16
CA ASP A 66 -4.02 16.92 -8.34
C ASP A 66 -3.13 17.17 -9.57
N THR A 67 -3.44 18.20 -10.36
CA THR A 67 -2.74 18.47 -11.62
C THR A 67 -1.27 18.85 -11.44
N THR A 68 -0.89 19.31 -10.25
CA THR A 68 0.50 19.62 -9.89
C THR A 68 1.24 18.36 -9.46
N SER A 69 0.62 17.52 -8.63
CA SER A 69 1.24 16.28 -8.14
C SER A 69 1.31 15.21 -9.23
N ARG A 70 0.15 14.84 -9.81
CA ARG A 70 -0.05 13.70 -10.72
C ARG A 70 0.59 12.38 -10.25
N LEU A 71 0.89 12.25 -8.95
CA LEU A 71 1.63 11.11 -8.43
C LEU A 71 0.83 9.81 -8.59
N LEU A 72 -0.47 9.81 -8.28
CA LEU A 72 -1.25 8.56 -8.26
C LEU A 72 -1.40 7.92 -9.65
N PRO A 73 -1.74 8.67 -10.72
CA PRO A 73 -1.71 8.13 -12.08
C PRO A 73 -0.33 7.58 -12.48
N SER A 74 0.74 8.33 -12.20
CA SER A 74 2.10 7.88 -12.54
C SER A 74 2.55 6.66 -11.75
N LEU A 75 2.11 6.50 -10.49
CA LEU A 75 2.36 5.29 -9.72
C LEU A 75 1.65 4.08 -10.36
N TYR A 76 0.40 4.22 -10.79
CA TYR A 76 -0.33 3.12 -11.44
C TYR A 76 0.29 2.74 -12.79
N GLU A 77 0.65 3.72 -13.60
CA GLU A 77 1.41 3.50 -14.85
C GLU A 77 2.72 2.76 -14.54
N TRP A 78 3.50 3.26 -13.59
CA TRP A 78 4.77 2.66 -13.19
C TRP A 78 4.60 1.21 -12.72
N MET A 79 3.59 0.90 -11.88
CA MET A 79 3.34 -0.47 -11.41
C MET A 79 2.99 -1.41 -12.57
N ARG A 80 2.18 -0.98 -13.53
CA ARG A 80 1.81 -1.77 -14.71
C ARG A 80 2.98 -1.99 -15.66
N GLU A 81 3.86 -1.00 -15.80
CA GLU A 81 5.07 -1.12 -16.62
C GLU A 81 6.18 -1.94 -15.94
N ASN A 82 6.12 -2.07 -14.61
CA ASN A 82 7.16 -2.68 -13.80
C ASN A 82 6.61 -3.81 -12.91
N GLU A 83 5.87 -4.76 -13.49
CA GLU A 83 5.26 -5.88 -12.74
C GLU A 83 6.29 -6.71 -11.92
N ALA A 84 7.57 -6.70 -12.32
CA ALA A 84 8.64 -7.37 -11.58
C ALA A 84 9.16 -6.59 -10.36
N ARG A 85 8.71 -5.35 -10.13
CA ARG A 85 9.08 -4.52 -8.97
C ARG A 85 8.01 -4.66 -7.87
N PRO A 86 8.36 -5.10 -6.65
CA PRO A 86 7.38 -5.32 -5.61
C PRO A 86 6.77 -4.02 -5.08
N VAL A 87 5.47 -4.09 -4.77
CA VAL A 87 4.70 -3.00 -4.18
C VAL A 87 4.05 -3.49 -2.91
N LEU A 88 4.33 -2.83 -1.78
CA LEU A 88 3.61 -3.06 -0.52
C LEU A 88 2.61 -1.95 -0.29
N ALA A 89 1.33 -2.31 -0.17
CA ALA A 89 0.26 -1.37 0.13
C ALA A 89 -0.48 -1.75 1.41
N THR A 90 -0.79 -0.75 2.26
CA THR A 90 -1.43 -0.99 3.56
C THR A 90 -2.68 -0.14 3.73
N CYS A 91 -3.74 -0.71 4.33
CA CYS A 91 -5.00 -0.02 4.63
C CYS A 91 -5.56 0.74 3.40
N ALA A 92 -5.57 2.08 3.42
CA ALA A 92 -6.02 2.88 2.28
C ALA A 92 -5.20 2.67 1.00
N GLY A 93 -3.91 2.33 1.12
CA GLY A 93 -3.10 1.93 -0.04
C GLY A 93 -3.65 0.66 -0.71
N ALA A 94 -4.08 -0.33 0.08
CA ALA A 94 -4.70 -1.55 -0.47
C ALA A 94 -6.00 -1.23 -1.22
N ILE A 95 -6.80 -0.27 -0.71
CA ILE A 95 -7.99 0.23 -1.42
C ILE A 95 -7.62 0.84 -2.78
N LEU A 96 -6.52 1.61 -2.85
CA LEU A 96 -6.07 2.23 -4.10
C LEU A 96 -5.59 1.20 -5.12
N LEU A 97 -5.01 0.07 -4.70
CA LEU A 97 -4.58 -0.99 -5.62
C LEU A 97 -5.72 -1.86 -6.12
N ALA A 98 -6.66 -2.21 -5.23
CA ALA A 98 -7.83 -3.01 -5.57
C ALA A 98 -8.87 -2.23 -6.38
N ASP A 99 -8.96 -0.92 -6.16
CA ASP A 99 -9.86 -0.03 -6.92
C ASP A 99 -9.09 1.22 -7.40
N PRO A 100 -8.33 1.16 -8.50
CA PRO A 100 -7.55 2.31 -8.97
C PRO A 100 -8.40 3.52 -9.39
N GLN A 101 -9.63 3.30 -9.88
CA GLN A 101 -10.52 4.32 -10.45
C GLN A 101 -9.89 5.17 -11.57
N ASP A 102 -8.94 4.60 -12.31
CA ASP A 102 -8.23 5.27 -13.41
C ASP A 102 -8.66 4.77 -14.80
N GLY A 103 -9.67 3.90 -14.85
CA GLY A 103 -10.18 3.28 -16.08
C GLY A 103 -9.35 2.10 -16.58
N GLY A 104 -8.28 1.72 -15.85
CA GLY A 104 -7.53 0.49 -16.08
C GLY A 104 -7.99 -0.67 -15.19
N GLU A 105 -7.38 -1.83 -15.40
CA GLU A 105 -7.60 -3.01 -14.54
C GLU A 105 -7.08 -2.78 -13.11
N PRO A 106 -7.66 -3.46 -12.12
CA PRO A 106 -7.13 -3.50 -10.75
C PRO A 106 -5.66 -3.91 -10.72
N LEU A 107 -4.90 -3.35 -9.79
CA LEU A 107 -3.51 -3.75 -9.52
C LEU A 107 -3.44 -4.94 -8.56
N VAL A 108 -4.49 -5.16 -7.77
CA VAL A 108 -4.76 -6.38 -7.00
C VAL A 108 -6.20 -6.80 -7.29
N ASP A 109 -6.42 -8.04 -7.71
CA ASP A 109 -7.74 -8.58 -8.06
C ASP A 109 -8.44 -9.12 -6.81
N ALA A 110 -8.97 -8.18 -6.04
CA ALA A 110 -9.76 -8.42 -4.85
C ALA A 110 -10.83 -7.35 -4.70
N GLU A 111 -12.06 -7.76 -4.38
CA GLU A 111 -13.08 -6.83 -3.92
C GLU A 111 -12.64 -6.23 -2.58
N ILE A 112 -12.86 -4.94 -2.38
CA ILE A 112 -12.52 -4.26 -1.14
C ILE A 112 -13.58 -3.25 -0.72
N ASP A 113 -14.08 -3.38 0.51
CA ASP A 113 -15.03 -2.44 1.10
C ASP A 113 -14.34 -1.53 2.13
N ARG A 114 -14.66 -0.24 2.06
CA ARG A 114 -14.04 0.81 2.88
C ARG A 114 -14.67 0.84 4.27
N ASN A 115 -13.85 0.84 5.31
CA ASN A 115 -14.28 0.94 6.72
C ASN A 115 -15.28 -0.14 7.16
N ALA A 116 -15.23 -1.33 6.55
CA ALA A 116 -16.20 -2.39 6.80
C ALA A 116 -16.05 -3.06 8.19
N TYR A 117 -14.93 -2.83 8.89
CA TYR A 117 -14.76 -3.24 10.30
C TYR A 117 -15.37 -2.25 11.33
N GLY A 118 -15.93 -1.13 10.87
CA GLY A 118 -16.59 -0.15 11.74
C GLY A 118 -15.87 1.21 11.83
N GLY A 119 -16.36 2.04 12.74
CA GLY A 119 -15.84 3.39 12.98
C GLY A 119 -14.52 3.39 13.74
N GLN A 120 -13.99 4.57 14.09
CA GLN A 120 -12.77 4.65 14.92
C GLN A 120 -12.92 3.97 16.29
N ALA A 121 -14.13 3.95 16.84
CA ALA A 121 -14.44 3.32 18.12
C ALA A 121 -14.33 1.79 18.09
N ASP A 122 -14.31 1.19 16.89
CA ASP A 122 -14.28 -0.26 16.67
C ASP A 122 -12.86 -0.75 16.33
N SER A 123 -11.83 0.05 16.66
CA SER A 123 -10.43 -0.34 16.41
C SER A 123 -9.99 -1.44 17.38
N PHE A 124 -9.27 -2.45 16.89
CA PHE A 124 -8.82 -3.59 17.69
C PHE A 124 -7.46 -4.11 17.23
N GLU A 125 -6.85 -4.92 18.09
CA GLU A 125 -5.63 -5.66 17.80
C GLU A 125 -5.91 -7.16 17.94
N SER A 126 -5.39 -7.98 17.02
CA SER A 126 -5.50 -9.43 17.09
C SER A 126 -4.29 -10.11 16.48
N ALA A 127 -3.91 -11.26 17.01
CA ALA A 127 -2.99 -12.16 16.32
C ALA A 127 -3.66 -12.64 15.02
N LEU A 128 -2.94 -12.52 13.91
CA LEU A 128 -3.35 -13.05 12.63
C LEU A 128 -2.98 -14.53 12.52
N ASP A 129 -3.64 -15.27 11.63
CA ASP A 129 -3.41 -16.70 11.44
C ASP A 129 -2.00 -16.99 10.87
N CYS A 130 -1.35 -15.98 10.28
CA CYS A 130 0.07 -16.02 9.86
C CYS A 130 1.07 -15.74 11.00
N GLY A 131 0.62 -15.57 12.25
CA GLY A 131 1.48 -15.37 13.42
C GLY A 131 1.99 -13.95 13.61
N PHE A 132 1.40 -12.95 12.94
CA PHE A 132 1.75 -11.53 13.07
C PHE A 132 0.69 -10.77 13.89
N PRO A 133 1.03 -9.78 14.72
CA PRO A 133 0.05 -8.93 15.40
C PRO A 133 -0.58 -7.93 14.40
N GLY A 134 -1.86 -8.12 14.08
CA GLY A 134 -2.64 -7.22 13.24
C GLY A 134 -3.25 -6.09 14.05
N VAL A 135 -3.06 -4.85 13.56
CA VAL A 135 -3.67 -3.64 14.13
C VAL A 135 -4.70 -3.10 13.14
N PHE A 136 -5.98 -3.09 13.54
CA PHE A 136 -7.10 -2.73 12.67
C PHE A 136 -7.74 -1.43 13.15
N ILE A 137 -7.51 -0.35 12.39
CA ILE A 137 -8.07 0.99 12.68
C ILE A 137 -8.84 1.45 11.46
N ARG A 138 -10.19 1.39 11.54
CA ARG A 138 -11.07 1.60 10.37
C ARG A 138 -10.60 0.80 9.14
N ALA A 139 -10.19 -0.45 9.36
CA ALA A 139 -9.61 -1.25 8.31
C ALA A 139 -10.60 -1.49 7.17
N PRO A 140 -10.15 -1.54 5.92
CA PRO A 140 -10.94 -2.10 4.83
C PRO A 140 -11.14 -3.60 5.03
N ARG A 141 -12.14 -4.17 4.36
CA ARG A 141 -12.39 -5.61 4.33
C ARG A 141 -12.29 -6.12 2.90
N PHE A 142 -11.53 -7.18 2.69
CA PHE A 142 -11.52 -7.89 1.43
C PHE A 142 -12.79 -8.75 1.29
N GLY A 143 -13.40 -8.69 0.11
CA GLY A 143 -14.54 -9.51 -0.31
C GLY A 143 -14.07 -10.75 -1.06
N GLU A 144 -14.59 -10.97 -2.27
CA GLU A 144 -14.07 -12.00 -3.16
C GLU A 144 -12.62 -11.68 -3.58
N VAL A 145 -11.73 -12.67 -3.51
CA VAL A 145 -10.31 -12.52 -3.85
C VAL A 145 -9.95 -13.55 -4.91
N GLN A 146 -9.43 -13.09 -6.05
CA GLN A 146 -8.93 -13.95 -7.13
C GLN A 146 -7.43 -14.24 -6.99
N ASP A 147 -6.72 -13.33 -6.32
CA ASP A 147 -5.29 -13.42 -6.03
C ASP A 147 -4.96 -14.34 -4.84
N ALA A 148 -3.66 -14.52 -4.55
CA ALA A 148 -3.22 -15.37 -3.46
C ALA A 148 -3.53 -14.74 -2.10
N VAL A 149 -4.16 -15.52 -1.22
CA VAL A 149 -4.39 -15.12 0.18
C VAL A 149 -3.11 -15.39 0.98
N GLU A 150 -2.52 -14.33 1.53
CA GLU A 150 -1.29 -14.41 2.33
C GLU A 150 -1.56 -14.53 3.83
N CYS A 151 -2.65 -13.92 4.30
CA CYS A 151 -2.99 -13.99 5.71
C CYS A 151 -4.48 -13.81 5.94
N THR A 152 -4.97 -14.47 6.99
CA THR A 152 -6.36 -14.42 7.45
C THR A 152 -6.44 -14.07 8.93
N LEU A 153 -7.63 -13.64 9.36
CA LEU A 153 -8.02 -13.47 10.74
C LEU A 153 -9.35 -14.18 10.97
N SER A 154 -9.34 -15.31 11.68
CA SER A 154 -10.58 -16.07 11.94
C SER A 154 -11.34 -16.43 10.65
N GLY A 155 -10.60 -16.72 9.58
CA GLY A 155 -11.15 -17.03 8.25
C GLY A 155 -11.49 -15.82 7.37
N GLU A 156 -11.36 -14.58 7.87
CA GLU A 156 -11.50 -13.37 7.05
C GLU A 156 -10.17 -13.01 6.39
N VAL A 157 -10.19 -12.66 5.10
CA VAL A 157 -8.98 -12.28 4.37
C VAL A 157 -8.50 -10.90 4.82
N VAL A 158 -7.22 -10.81 5.19
CA VAL A 158 -6.59 -9.56 5.67
C VAL A 158 -5.27 -9.27 4.97
N GLY A 159 -4.74 -10.22 4.19
CA GLY A 159 -3.57 -10.04 3.35
C GLY A 159 -3.72 -10.78 2.03
N VAL A 160 -3.43 -10.09 0.93
CA VAL A 160 -3.52 -10.60 -0.45
C VAL A 160 -2.21 -10.29 -1.16
N ARG A 161 -1.75 -11.19 -2.03
CA ARG A 161 -0.61 -10.99 -2.93
C ARG A 161 -0.97 -11.34 -4.36
N ARG A 162 -0.63 -10.43 -5.26
CA ARG A 162 -0.61 -10.65 -6.70
C ARG A 162 0.82 -10.65 -7.20
N GLY A 163 1.24 -11.72 -7.86
CA GLY A 163 2.58 -11.78 -8.43
C GLY A 163 3.68 -11.87 -7.36
N ASN A 164 4.51 -10.82 -7.27
CA ASN A 164 5.76 -10.77 -6.50
C ASN A 164 5.64 -10.12 -5.12
#